data_AF-A0A7S4RGT3-F1
#
_entry.id   AF-A0A7S4RGT3-F1
#
_cell.length_a   1.000
_cell.length_b   1.000
_cell.length_c   1.000
_cell.angle_alpha   90.00
_cell.angle_beta   90.00
_cell.angle_gamma   90.00
#
_symmetry.space_group_name_H-M   'P 1'
#
loop_
_entity.id
_entity.type
_entity.pdbx_description
1 polymer ?
#
loop_
_entity_poly.entity_id
_entity_poly.type
_entity_poly.pdbx_seq_one_letter_code
_entity_poly.pdbx_strand_id
1 'polypeptide(L)'
;RPPLDDFMAWRDERVFDEIKWYGWFIDYYMEGGLLRDMFTNKITTPEHWNMLMMPTVYTVHELRYDLVVGNDIAVEPSYDPKCSLVSNGCEPVKVISAERLVEPERGPAVGLEIADALDGKEGMTVISPEARECIWRELILNKKGLKTFIDREGYSEDDYSFTKGHLEKMVRELDRLIGKYSSVPFVTKQTAQVLVDLLKEHRVLVIEDLDAGRFRRMTKRTSSEAPKRFQGLEL
;
A
#
# COMPACT_ATOMS: atom_id res chain seq x y z
N ARG A 1 -7.84 8.28 -13.71
CA ARG A 1 -6.62 9.00 -13.33
C ARG A 1 -6.96 10.44 -12.96
N PRO A 2 -6.28 11.06 -11.98
CA PRO A 2 -6.42 12.49 -11.69
C PRO A 2 -5.88 13.32 -12.87
N PRO A 3 -6.20 14.61 -12.98
CA PRO A 3 -5.53 15.51 -13.91
C PRO A 3 -4.00 15.40 -13.81
N LEU A 4 -3.29 15.50 -14.92
CA LEU A 4 -1.84 15.30 -14.95
C LEU A 4 -1.11 16.27 -14.02
N ASP A 5 -1.55 17.53 -13.93
CA ASP A 5 -0.95 18.52 -13.05
C ASP A 5 -1.11 18.16 -11.57
N ASP A 6 -2.29 17.66 -11.18
CA ASP A 6 -2.56 17.20 -9.81
C ASP A 6 -1.69 15.98 -9.47
N PHE A 7 -1.54 15.04 -10.42
CA PHE A 7 -0.62 13.93 -10.27
C PHE A 7 0.82 14.40 -10.08
N MET A 8 1.28 15.34 -10.91
CA MET A 8 2.66 15.84 -10.82
C MET A 8 2.94 16.56 -9.50
N ALA A 9 1.98 17.35 -9.02
CA ALA A 9 2.07 18.02 -7.72
C ALA A 9 2.13 17.00 -6.58
N TRP A 10 1.16 16.08 -6.53
CA TRP A 10 1.17 15.00 -5.55
C TRP A 10 2.47 14.16 -5.63
N ARG A 11 2.91 13.84 -6.84
CA ARG A 11 4.09 13.01 -7.07
C ARG A 11 5.35 13.66 -6.49
N ASP A 12 5.54 14.95 -6.74
CA ASP A 12 6.71 15.69 -6.30
C ASP A 12 6.69 15.98 -4.78
N GLU A 13 5.50 16.03 -4.17
CA GLU A 13 5.34 16.36 -2.74
C GLU A 13 5.26 15.13 -1.82
N ARG A 14 4.61 14.04 -2.27
CA ARG A 14 4.12 12.99 -1.37
C ARG A 14 4.76 11.63 -1.60
N VAL A 15 5.22 11.31 -2.81
CA VAL A 15 5.56 9.92 -3.18
C VAL A 15 6.64 9.31 -2.29
N PHE A 16 7.62 10.08 -1.85
CA PHE A 16 8.63 9.56 -0.92
C PHE A 16 8.04 9.08 0.41
N ASP A 17 7.06 9.80 0.93
CA ASP A 17 6.34 9.41 2.14
C ASP A 17 5.42 8.24 1.84
N GLU A 18 4.67 8.27 0.74
CA GLU A 18 3.74 7.20 0.36
C GLU A 18 4.45 5.84 0.18
N ILE A 19 5.69 5.83 -0.32
CA ILE A 19 6.51 4.61 -0.37
C ILE A 19 6.73 4.03 1.05
N LYS A 20 6.95 4.89 2.05
CA LYS A 20 7.10 4.46 3.44
C LYS A 20 5.80 4.03 4.07
N TRP A 21 4.73 4.76 3.82
CA TRP A 21 3.38 4.39 4.23
C TRP A 21 2.99 3.00 3.71
N TYR A 22 3.30 2.70 2.44
CA TYR A 22 3.02 1.40 1.83
C TYR A 22 3.68 0.25 2.60
N GLY A 23 4.99 0.36 2.85
CA GLY A 23 5.71 -0.68 3.60
C GLY A 23 5.30 -0.77 5.07
N TRP A 24 5.00 0.36 5.70
CA TRP A 24 4.53 0.43 7.08
C TRP A 24 3.14 -0.20 7.24
N PHE A 25 2.22 0.05 6.31
CA PHE A 25 0.88 -0.54 6.31
C PHE A 25 0.94 -2.06 6.20
N ILE A 26 1.77 -2.58 5.29
CA ILE A 26 2.01 -4.02 5.17
C ILE A 26 2.57 -4.58 6.49
N ASP A 27 3.57 -3.91 7.06
CA ASP A 27 4.16 -4.30 8.34
C ASP A 27 3.13 -4.36 9.48
N TYR A 28 2.29 -3.33 9.59
CA TYR A 28 1.23 -3.28 10.60
C TYR A 28 0.34 -4.53 10.54
N TYR A 29 -0.23 -4.88 9.38
CA TYR A 29 -1.14 -6.02 9.30
C TYR A 29 -0.40 -7.37 9.39
N MET A 30 0.71 -7.54 8.67
CA MET A 30 1.43 -8.81 8.67
C MET A 30 2.04 -9.17 10.03
N GLU A 31 2.24 -8.18 10.90
CA GLU A 31 2.72 -8.35 12.27
C GLU A 31 1.62 -8.21 13.32
N GLY A 32 0.35 -8.31 12.94
CA GLY A 32 -0.76 -8.40 13.89
C GLY A 32 -1.05 -7.09 14.63
N GLY A 33 -0.77 -5.94 14.01
CA GLY A 33 -0.97 -4.61 14.57
C GLY A 33 0.20 -4.11 15.42
N LEU A 34 1.40 -4.66 15.22
CA LEU A 34 2.62 -4.23 15.91
C LEU A 34 2.90 -2.76 15.62
N LEU A 35 3.11 -1.96 16.66
CA LEU A 35 3.38 -0.54 16.53
C LEU A 35 4.83 -0.33 16.06
N ARG A 36 4.97 0.17 14.84
CA ARG A 36 6.25 0.58 14.26
C ARG A 36 6.24 2.05 13.87
N ASP A 37 7.41 2.66 13.90
CA ASP A 37 7.64 3.95 13.27
C ASP A 37 7.67 3.80 11.75
N MET A 38 6.91 4.65 11.07
CA MET A 38 6.71 4.59 9.62
C MET A 38 7.97 4.95 8.82
N PHE A 39 8.84 5.81 9.35
CA PHE A 39 10.01 6.29 8.63
C PHE A 39 11.21 5.34 8.76
N THR A 40 11.40 4.77 9.94
CA THR A 40 12.55 3.91 10.29
C THR A 40 12.20 2.43 10.35
N ASN A 41 10.92 2.07 10.45
CA ASN A 41 10.41 0.71 10.69
C ASN A 41 10.85 0.09 12.03
N LYS A 42 11.41 0.88 12.95
CA LYS A 42 11.71 0.43 14.32
C LYS A 42 10.42 0.20 15.12
N ILE A 43 10.46 -0.69 16.10
CA ILE A 43 9.38 -0.81 17.10
C ILE A 43 9.27 0.53 17.81
N THR A 44 8.05 0.99 18.06
CA THR A 44 7.82 2.31 18.67
C THR A 44 6.89 2.23 19.87
N THR A 45 6.84 3.32 20.64
CA THR A 45 5.92 3.47 21.77
C THR A 45 4.50 3.81 21.28
N PRO A 46 3.44 3.50 22.06
CA PRO A 46 2.08 3.90 21.74
C PRO A 46 1.91 5.42 21.60
N GLU A 47 2.64 6.21 22.39
CA GLU A 47 2.60 7.67 22.30
C GLU A 47 3.12 8.17 20.96
N HIS A 48 4.31 7.71 20.54
CA HIS A 48 4.86 8.08 19.25
C HIS A 48 3.97 7.59 18.08
N TRP A 49 3.40 6.38 18.20
CA TRP A 49 2.47 5.87 17.20
C TRP A 49 1.21 6.74 17.07
N ASN A 50 0.62 7.19 18.19
CA ASN A 50 -0.52 8.10 18.16
C ASN A 50 -0.18 9.43 17.49
N MET A 51 1.05 9.94 17.68
CA MET A 51 1.51 11.14 16.98
C MET A 51 1.59 10.90 15.46
N LEU A 52 2.11 9.75 15.02
CA LEU A 52 2.16 9.37 13.61
C LEU A 52 0.76 9.29 12.98
N MET A 53 -0.26 8.87 13.76
CA MET A 53 -1.66 8.79 13.31
C MET A 53 -2.36 10.15 13.22
N MET A 54 -1.69 11.24 13.60
CA MET A 54 -2.20 12.61 13.52
C MET A 54 -1.36 13.48 12.57
N PRO A 55 -1.31 13.17 11.26
CA PRO A 55 -0.43 13.85 10.31
C PRO A 55 -0.80 15.32 10.06
N THR A 56 -1.98 15.77 10.50
CA THR A 56 -2.40 17.18 10.43
C THR A 56 -1.92 18.03 11.61
N VAL A 57 -1.47 17.37 12.69
CA VAL A 57 -1.05 18.02 13.94
C VAL A 57 0.46 18.15 14.01
N TYR A 58 1.20 17.11 13.62
CA TYR A 58 2.65 17.06 13.74
C TYR A 58 3.34 17.07 12.38
N THR A 59 4.47 17.77 12.30
CA THR A 59 5.36 17.72 11.14
C THR A 59 6.24 16.47 11.17
N VAL A 60 6.74 16.04 10.00
CA VAL A 60 7.70 14.93 9.90
C VAL A 60 8.93 15.14 10.79
N HIS A 61 9.37 16.39 10.96
CA HIS A 61 10.51 16.70 11.82
C HIS A 61 10.23 16.45 13.31
N GLU A 62 9.03 16.81 13.77
CA GLU A 62 8.58 16.56 15.16
C GLU A 62 8.33 15.08 15.43
N LEU A 63 8.02 14.31 14.39
CA LEU A 63 7.80 12.86 14.43
C LEU A 63 9.10 12.04 14.28
N ARG A 64 10.26 12.69 14.38
CA ARG A 64 11.52 11.96 14.29
C ARG A 64 11.69 11.01 15.47
N TYR A 65 11.93 9.75 15.16
CA TYR A 65 12.11 8.68 16.15
C TYR A 65 13.13 9.04 17.24
N ASP A 66 14.25 9.66 16.87
CA ASP A 66 15.30 10.02 17.81
C ASP A 66 14.93 11.17 18.76
N LEU A 67 13.97 12.00 18.38
CA LEU A 67 13.46 13.09 19.22
C LEU A 67 12.38 12.62 20.18
N VAL A 68 11.48 11.74 19.73
CA VAL A 68 10.32 11.30 20.52
C VAL A 68 10.63 10.07 21.37
N VAL A 69 11.32 9.08 20.78
CA VAL A 69 11.62 7.80 21.43
C VAL A 69 13.05 7.73 21.92
N GLY A 70 14.00 8.27 21.16
CA GLY A 70 15.44 8.18 21.44
C GLY A 70 16.11 6.97 20.79
N ASN A 71 17.31 7.17 20.23
CA ASN A 71 17.98 6.14 19.43
C ASN A 71 18.50 4.93 20.23
N ASP A 72 18.84 5.13 21.50
CA ASP A 72 19.48 4.14 22.36
C ASP A 72 18.49 3.47 23.34
N ILE A 73 17.19 3.74 23.17
CA ILE A 73 16.14 3.18 24.02
C ILE A 73 15.63 1.89 23.39
N ALA A 74 15.76 0.78 24.12
CA ALA A 74 15.09 -0.47 23.79
C ALA A 74 13.59 -0.32 24.07
N VAL A 75 12.78 -0.48 23.03
CA VAL A 75 11.33 -0.41 23.13
C VAL A 75 10.77 -1.82 23.04
N GLU A 76 9.98 -2.19 24.05
CA GLU A 76 9.26 -3.46 24.04
C GLU A 76 8.14 -3.46 22.98
N PRO A 77 7.88 -4.59 22.31
CA PRO A 77 6.77 -4.72 21.37
C PRO A 77 5.43 -4.29 22.00
N SER A 78 4.71 -3.42 21.31
CA SER A 78 3.34 -3.04 21.66
C SER A 78 2.43 -3.18 20.44
N TYR A 79 1.17 -3.48 20.66
CA TYR A 79 0.19 -3.76 19.60
C TYR A 79 -1.00 -2.82 19.72
N ASP A 80 -1.63 -2.49 18.59
CA ASP A 80 -2.83 -1.68 18.57
C ASP A 80 -3.97 -2.35 19.37
N PRO A 81 -4.49 -1.71 20.43
CA PRO A 81 -5.58 -2.27 21.23
C PRO A 81 -6.84 -2.60 20.41
N LYS A 82 -7.06 -1.91 19.28
CA LYS A 82 -8.19 -2.16 18.38
C LYS A 82 -8.11 -3.53 17.69
N CYS A 83 -6.93 -4.16 17.62
CA CYS A 83 -6.78 -5.49 17.06
C CYS A 83 -7.53 -6.57 17.86
N SER A 84 -7.79 -6.33 19.15
CA SER A 84 -8.63 -7.20 19.97
C SER A 84 -10.11 -7.21 19.54
N LEU A 85 -10.55 -6.19 18.80
CA LEU A 85 -11.91 -6.07 18.28
C LEU A 85 -12.07 -6.72 16.91
N VAL A 86 -10.96 -7.09 16.25
CA VAL A 86 -10.98 -7.76 14.96
C VAL A 86 -11.00 -9.27 15.19
N SER A 87 -11.97 -9.96 14.61
CA SER A 87 -12.09 -11.41 14.69
C SER A 87 -10.82 -12.08 14.15
N ASN A 88 -10.10 -12.80 15.02
CA ASN A 88 -8.78 -13.42 14.79
C ASN A 88 -7.58 -12.45 14.76
N GLY A 89 -7.73 -11.24 15.29
CA GLY A 89 -6.66 -10.24 15.36
C GLY A 89 -6.47 -9.44 14.07
N CYS A 90 -5.42 -8.63 14.02
CA CYS A 90 -5.09 -7.79 12.88
C CYS A 90 -4.25 -8.48 11.79
N GLU A 91 -3.98 -9.78 11.90
CA GLU A 91 -3.28 -10.46 10.82
C GLU A 91 -4.21 -10.68 9.62
N PRO A 92 -3.72 -10.51 8.37
CA PRO A 92 -4.55 -10.71 7.20
C PRO A 92 -4.89 -12.20 7.06
N VAL A 93 -6.17 -12.49 6.79
CA VAL A 93 -6.63 -13.85 6.48
C VAL A 93 -6.29 -14.24 5.04
N LYS A 94 -6.27 -13.25 4.15
CA LYS A 94 -5.95 -13.39 2.73
C LYS A 94 -5.22 -12.14 2.22
N VAL A 95 -4.34 -12.35 1.24
CA VAL A 95 -3.67 -11.28 0.49
C VAL A 95 -4.08 -11.45 -0.96
N ILE A 96 -4.60 -10.38 -1.57
CA ILE A 96 -5.19 -10.38 -2.91
C ILE A 96 -4.56 -9.24 -3.71
N SER A 97 -4.35 -9.45 -5.02
CA SER A 97 -3.92 -8.40 -5.95
C SER A 97 -5.09 -7.93 -6.80
N ALA A 98 -5.28 -6.61 -6.83
CA ALA A 98 -6.27 -5.97 -7.68
C ALA A 98 -5.90 -6.07 -9.17
N GLU A 99 -4.60 -6.09 -9.47
CA GLU A 99 -4.06 -6.25 -10.82
C GLU A 99 -4.40 -7.64 -11.35
N ARG A 100 -4.10 -8.69 -10.58
CA ARG A 100 -4.47 -10.06 -10.96
C ARG A 100 -5.99 -10.26 -11.06
N LEU A 101 -6.79 -9.52 -10.28
CA LEU A 101 -8.26 -9.59 -10.33
C LEU A 101 -8.84 -9.12 -11.67
N VAL A 102 -8.17 -8.19 -12.36
CA VAL A 102 -8.67 -7.64 -13.64
C VAL A 102 -8.13 -8.38 -14.87
N GLU A 103 -7.22 -9.34 -14.67
CA GLU A 103 -6.64 -10.12 -15.76
C GLU A 103 -7.57 -11.25 -16.22
N PRO A 104 -7.75 -11.48 -17.54
CA PRO A 104 -8.59 -12.55 -18.07
C PRO A 104 -8.26 -13.95 -17.53
N GLU A 105 -6.97 -14.26 -17.36
CA GLU A 105 -6.51 -15.60 -17.03
C GLU A 105 -6.52 -15.88 -15.52
N ARG A 106 -6.20 -14.87 -14.70
CA ARG A 106 -6.06 -15.01 -13.24
C ARG A 106 -7.27 -14.46 -12.47
N GLY A 107 -8.00 -13.52 -13.06
CA GLY A 107 -9.08 -12.76 -12.41
C GLY A 107 -10.21 -13.61 -11.86
N PRO A 108 -10.75 -14.61 -12.59
CA PRO A 108 -11.78 -15.50 -12.04
C PRO A 108 -11.35 -16.20 -10.75
N ALA A 109 -10.12 -16.73 -10.70
CA ALA A 109 -9.59 -17.41 -9.52
C ALA A 109 -9.44 -16.44 -8.34
N VAL A 110 -8.90 -15.24 -8.56
CA VAL A 110 -8.78 -14.20 -7.53
C VAL A 110 -10.17 -13.76 -7.02
N GLY A 111 -11.15 -13.66 -7.91
CA GLY A 111 -12.54 -13.38 -7.55
C GLY A 111 -13.15 -14.45 -6.64
N LEU A 112 -12.85 -15.72 -6.89
CA LEU A 112 -13.25 -16.82 -6.00
C LEU A 112 -12.58 -16.71 -4.63
N GLU A 113 -11.29 -16.39 -4.56
CA GLU A 113 -10.59 -16.21 -3.29
C GLU A 113 -11.20 -15.10 -2.42
N ILE A 114 -11.63 -13.99 -3.04
CA ILE A 114 -12.37 -12.92 -2.35
C ILE A 114 -13.69 -13.45 -1.81
N ALA A 115 -14.45 -14.16 -2.65
CA ALA A 115 -15.75 -14.70 -2.27
C ALA A 115 -15.63 -15.68 -1.10
N ASP A 116 -14.63 -16.57 -1.13
CA ASP A 116 -14.37 -17.55 -0.08
C ASP A 116 -13.89 -16.89 1.23
N ALA A 117 -13.17 -15.77 1.16
CA ALA A 117 -12.78 -15.01 2.35
C ALA A 117 -13.97 -14.34 3.06
N LEU A 118 -15.01 -14.02 2.29
CA LEU A 118 -16.23 -13.35 2.77
C LEU A 118 -17.36 -14.32 3.10
N ASP A 119 -17.31 -15.55 2.59
CA ASP A 119 -18.40 -16.52 2.77
C ASP A 119 -18.62 -16.88 4.24
N GLY A 120 -19.89 -16.95 4.64
CA GLY A 120 -20.28 -17.19 6.03
C GLY A 120 -19.93 -16.08 7.03
N LYS A 121 -19.46 -14.90 6.60
CA LYS A 121 -19.22 -13.74 7.49
C LYS A 121 -20.51 -13.00 7.79
N GLU A 122 -20.69 -12.63 9.07
CA GLU A 122 -21.85 -11.86 9.50
C GLU A 122 -21.96 -10.54 8.73
N GLY A 123 -23.16 -10.22 8.27
CA GLY A 123 -23.43 -9.00 7.50
C GLY A 123 -22.98 -9.04 6.03
N MET A 124 -22.35 -10.13 5.57
CA MET A 124 -21.92 -10.29 4.18
C MET A 124 -22.82 -11.31 3.46
N THR A 125 -23.36 -10.91 2.30
CA THR A 125 -24.06 -11.82 1.39
C THR A 125 -23.19 -12.03 0.16
N VAL A 126 -22.69 -13.25 -0.02
CA VAL A 126 -21.85 -13.63 -1.16
C VAL A 126 -22.72 -14.29 -2.23
N ILE A 127 -22.51 -13.92 -3.49
CA ILE A 127 -23.23 -14.53 -4.62
C ILE A 127 -22.91 -16.03 -4.74
N SER A 128 -23.88 -16.80 -5.27
CA SER A 128 -23.74 -18.25 -5.35
C SER A 128 -22.51 -18.65 -6.18
N PRO A 129 -21.81 -19.75 -5.83
CA PRO A 129 -20.59 -20.18 -6.51
C PRO A 129 -20.72 -20.27 -8.03
N GLU A 130 -21.86 -20.74 -8.52
CA GLU A 130 -22.15 -20.97 -9.95
C GLU A 130 -22.27 -19.65 -10.73
N ALA A 131 -22.59 -18.55 -10.06
CA ALA A 131 -22.75 -17.24 -10.69
C ALA A 131 -21.45 -16.40 -10.68
N ARG A 132 -20.46 -16.75 -9.84
CA ARG A 132 -19.28 -15.90 -9.57
C ARG A 132 -18.48 -15.56 -10.83
N GLU A 133 -18.09 -16.56 -11.62
CA GLU A 133 -17.32 -16.35 -12.84
C GLU A 133 -18.12 -15.58 -13.90
N CYS A 134 -19.40 -15.91 -14.06
CA CYS A 134 -20.28 -15.24 -15.01
C CYS A 134 -20.37 -13.73 -14.69
N ILE A 135 -20.62 -13.39 -13.42
CA ILE A 135 -20.68 -12.00 -12.97
C ILE A 135 -19.33 -11.31 -13.14
N TRP A 136 -18.22 -11.98 -12.80
CA TRP A 136 -16.89 -11.42 -13.01
C TRP A 136 -16.65 -11.06 -14.49
N ARG A 137 -16.98 -11.96 -15.43
CA ARG A 137 -16.83 -11.71 -16.87
C ARG A 137 -17.69 -10.53 -17.33
N GLU A 138 -18.93 -10.45 -16.87
CA GLU A 138 -19.83 -9.35 -17.21
C GLU A 138 -19.31 -7.99 -16.70
N LEU A 139 -18.83 -7.95 -15.46
CA LEU A 139 -18.35 -6.72 -14.83
C LEU A 139 -16.98 -6.27 -15.35
N ILE A 140 -16.04 -7.21 -15.50
CA ILE A 140 -14.63 -6.92 -15.77
C ILE A 140 -14.31 -6.95 -17.26
N LEU A 141 -14.65 -8.03 -17.98
CA LEU A 141 -14.34 -8.18 -19.40
C LEU A 141 -15.32 -7.42 -20.28
N ASN A 142 -16.62 -7.58 -20.00
CA ASN A 142 -17.68 -6.95 -20.79
C ASN A 142 -18.00 -5.52 -20.31
N LYS A 143 -17.29 -5.03 -19.28
CA LYS A 143 -17.38 -3.65 -18.79
C LYS A 143 -18.81 -3.19 -18.47
N LYS A 144 -19.67 -4.12 -18.02
CA LYS A 144 -21.04 -3.79 -17.59
C LYS A 144 -21.12 -3.25 -16.16
N GLY A 145 -19.99 -3.25 -15.44
CA GLY A 145 -19.86 -2.61 -14.14
C GLY A 145 -19.86 -1.09 -14.22
N LEU A 146 -19.73 -0.45 -13.05
CA LEU A 146 -19.46 0.99 -12.99
C LEU A 146 -18.16 1.29 -13.72
N LYS A 147 -18.13 2.36 -14.52
CA LYS A 147 -16.89 2.83 -15.14
C LYS A 147 -15.86 3.09 -14.04
N THR A 148 -14.74 2.39 -14.14
CA THR A 148 -13.61 2.49 -13.21
C THR A 148 -12.55 3.42 -13.78
N PHE A 149 -11.45 3.59 -13.05
CA PHE A 149 -10.32 4.39 -13.52
C PHE A 149 -9.65 3.83 -14.79
N ILE A 150 -9.82 2.53 -15.07
CA ILE A 150 -9.30 1.83 -16.26
C ILE A 150 -10.07 2.27 -17.52
N ASP A 151 -11.32 2.68 -17.37
CA ASP A 151 -12.23 3.00 -18.49
C ASP A 151 -12.21 4.50 -18.85
N ARG A 152 -11.24 5.26 -18.33
CA ARG A 152 -11.10 6.70 -18.62
C ARG A 152 -10.18 6.94 -19.82
N GLU A 153 -10.73 7.57 -20.86
CA GLU A 153 -10.02 7.97 -22.08
C GLU A 153 -9.16 9.24 -21.85
N GLY A 154 -8.14 9.46 -22.70
CA GLY A 154 -7.45 10.74 -22.84
C GLY A 154 -6.04 10.86 -22.26
N TYR A 155 -5.60 9.91 -21.43
CA TYR A 155 -4.21 9.86 -20.96
C TYR A 155 -3.66 8.44 -21.01
N SER A 156 -2.38 8.32 -21.34
CA SER A 156 -1.62 7.06 -21.39
C SER A 156 -0.93 6.77 -20.05
N GLU A 157 -0.41 5.55 -19.88
CA GLU A 157 0.39 5.20 -18.69
C GLU A 157 1.70 5.99 -18.60
N ASP A 158 2.32 6.23 -19.75
CA ASP A 158 3.59 6.95 -19.86
C ASP A 158 3.49 8.41 -19.39
N ASP A 159 2.27 8.97 -19.38
CA ASP A 159 2.02 10.31 -18.86
C ASP A 159 2.24 10.39 -17.33
N TYR A 160 2.04 9.28 -16.61
CA TYR A 160 2.10 9.19 -15.15
C TYR A 160 3.41 8.59 -14.66
N SER A 161 4.52 9.12 -15.15
CA SER A 161 5.86 8.62 -14.83
C SER A 161 6.42 9.19 -13.51
N PHE A 162 7.12 8.32 -12.78
CA PHE A 162 7.86 8.68 -11.58
C PHE A 162 9.24 9.25 -11.89
N THR A 163 9.92 9.78 -10.89
CA THR A 163 11.32 10.19 -11.03
C THR A 163 12.25 9.02 -10.76
N LYS A 164 13.49 9.08 -11.25
CA LYS A 164 14.49 8.04 -10.95
C LYS A 164 14.64 7.79 -9.45
N GLY A 165 14.68 8.86 -8.65
CA GLY A 165 14.78 8.77 -7.20
C GLY A 165 13.58 8.09 -6.54
N HIS A 166 12.36 8.32 -7.06
CA HIS A 166 11.16 7.61 -6.61
C HIS A 166 11.26 6.12 -6.91
N LEU A 167 11.56 5.74 -8.16
CA LEU A 167 11.68 4.34 -8.57
C LEU A 167 12.74 3.59 -7.76
N GLU A 168 13.92 4.17 -7.58
CA GLU A 168 14.98 3.58 -6.73
C GLU A 168 14.54 3.42 -5.27
N LYS A 169 13.73 4.36 -4.75
CA LYS A 169 13.20 4.26 -3.39
C LYS A 169 12.12 3.18 -3.28
N MET A 170 11.25 3.05 -4.29
CA MET A 170 10.28 1.96 -4.40
C MET A 170 10.99 0.60 -4.41
N VAL A 171 11.99 0.42 -5.27
CA VAL A 171 12.77 -0.84 -5.34
C VAL A 171 13.39 -1.19 -3.98
N ARG A 172 14.01 -0.22 -3.29
CA ARG A 172 14.58 -0.45 -1.96
C ARG A 172 13.53 -0.87 -0.92
N GLU A 173 12.33 -0.29 -0.99
CA GLU A 173 11.25 -0.65 -0.08
C GLU A 173 10.69 -2.05 -0.40
N LEU A 174 10.52 -2.38 -1.68
CA LEU A 174 10.13 -3.71 -2.14
C LEU A 174 11.17 -4.75 -1.71
N ASP A 175 12.46 -4.49 -1.88
CA ASP A 175 13.55 -5.36 -1.43
C ASP A 175 13.51 -5.60 0.08
N ARG A 176 13.24 -4.57 0.88
CA ARG A 176 13.07 -4.69 2.33
C ARG A 176 11.92 -5.62 2.69
N LEU A 177 10.74 -5.40 2.10
CA LEU A 177 9.54 -6.20 2.37
C LEU A 177 9.73 -7.65 1.91
N ILE A 178 10.26 -7.87 0.70
CA ILE A 178 10.58 -9.20 0.18
C ILE A 178 11.55 -9.92 1.11
N GLY A 179 12.64 -9.26 1.52
CA GLY A 179 13.63 -9.83 2.43
C GLY A 179 13.03 -10.23 3.77
N LYS A 180 12.21 -9.36 4.37
CA LYS A 180 11.54 -9.61 5.65
C LYS A 180 10.55 -10.77 5.57
N TYR A 181 9.63 -10.73 4.61
CA TYR A 181 8.55 -11.73 4.52
C TYR A 181 8.96 -13.06 3.90
N SER A 182 10.14 -13.12 3.25
CA SER A 182 10.76 -14.38 2.84
C SER A 182 11.57 -15.05 3.97
N SER A 183 11.64 -14.45 5.15
CA SER A 183 12.47 -14.91 6.27
C SER A 183 11.62 -15.43 7.44
N VAL A 184 12.24 -16.13 8.38
CA VAL A 184 11.61 -16.57 9.64
C VAL A 184 11.19 -15.33 10.46
N PRO A 185 9.99 -15.33 11.09
CA PRO A 185 9.00 -16.41 11.17
C PRO A 185 7.95 -16.41 10.04
N PHE A 186 8.03 -15.49 9.08
CA PHE A 186 6.98 -15.30 8.08
C PHE A 186 6.98 -16.31 6.95
N VAL A 187 8.15 -16.88 6.60
CA VAL A 187 8.31 -17.77 5.44
C VAL A 187 7.35 -18.97 5.41
N THR A 188 6.87 -19.43 6.57
CA THR A 188 5.91 -20.54 6.67
C THR A 188 4.45 -20.10 6.58
N LYS A 189 4.14 -18.80 6.62
CA LYS A 189 2.79 -18.26 6.50
C LYS A 189 2.40 -18.16 5.02
N GLN A 190 1.29 -18.79 4.63
CA GLN A 190 0.78 -18.73 3.25
C GLN A 190 0.55 -17.29 2.79
N THR A 191 0.05 -16.41 3.67
CA THR A 191 -0.19 -14.99 3.36
C THR A 191 1.10 -14.24 3.06
N ALA A 192 2.19 -14.55 3.78
CA ALA A 192 3.50 -13.97 3.51
C ALA A 192 4.08 -14.46 2.19
N GLN A 193 3.91 -15.74 1.85
CA GLN A 193 4.35 -16.30 0.57
C GLN A 193 3.64 -15.61 -0.61
N VAL A 194 2.30 -15.49 -0.53
CA VAL A 194 1.52 -14.78 -1.56
C VAL A 194 1.94 -13.31 -1.65
N LEU A 195 2.12 -12.63 -0.52
CA LEU A 195 2.60 -11.25 -0.48
C LEU A 195 3.96 -11.10 -1.17
N VAL A 196 4.93 -11.98 -0.86
CA VAL A 196 6.26 -11.96 -1.47
C VAL A 196 6.18 -12.15 -2.98
N ASP A 197 5.34 -13.06 -3.46
CA ASP A 197 5.16 -13.28 -4.90
C ASP A 197 4.62 -12.03 -5.60
N LEU A 198 3.62 -11.37 -5.01
CA LEU A 198 3.09 -10.11 -5.52
C LEU A 198 4.12 -8.98 -5.51
N LEU A 199 4.90 -8.86 -4.43
CA LEU A 199 5.95 -7.85 -4.33
C LEU A 199 7.07 -8.08 -5.35
N LYS A 200 7.41 -9.34 -5.66
CA LYS A 200 8.38 -9.68 -6.70
C LYS A 200 7.87 -9.29 -8.09
N GLU A 201 6.60 -9.57 -8.41
CA GLU A 201 5.98 -9.13 -9.66
C GLU A 201 6.03 -7.60 -9.80
N HIS A 202 5.61 -6.87 -8.76
CA HIS A 202 5.66 -5.41 -8.76
C HIS A 202 7.09 -4.89 -8.91
N ARG A 203 8.06 -5.48 -8.21
CA ARG A 203 9.47 -5.10 -8.31
C ARG A 203 10.01 -5.22 -9.73
N VAL A 204 9.62 -6.26 -10.47
CA VAL A 204 10.03 -6.41 -11.88
C VAL A 204 9.55 -5.22 -12.71
N LEU A 205 8.29 -4.82 -12.58
CA LEU A 205 7.73 -3.68 -13.32
C LEU A 205 8.45 -2.36 -13.00
N VAL A 206 8.73 -2.10 -11.72
CA VAL A 206 9.45 -0.87 -11.31
C VAL A 206 10.89 -0.86 -11.85
N ILE A 207 11.56 -2.02 -11.89
CA ILE A 207 12.91 -2.14 -12.45
C ILE A 207 12.89 -1.95 -13.96
N GLU A 208 11.90 -2.51 -14.67
CA GLU A 208 11.76 -2.29 -16.10
C GLU A 208 11.60 -0.81 -16.46
N ASP A 209 10.83 -0.06 -15.67
CA ASP A 209 10.72 1.40 -15.84
C ASP A 209 12.05 2.12 -15.59
N LEU A 210 12.80 1.68 -14.59
CA LEU A 210 14.11 2.24 -14.24
C LEU A 210 15.14 1.97 -15.35
N ASP A 211 15.21 0.74 -15.85
CA ASP A 211 16.16 0.27 -16.86
C ASP A 211 15.83 0.84 -18.25
N ALA A 212 14.55 0.95 -18.58
CA ALA A 212 14.09 1.56 -19.83
C ALA A 212 14.19 3.10 -19.84
N GLY A 213 14.55 3.72 -18.70
CA GLY A 213 14.64 5.18 -18.60
C GLY A 213 13.28 5.88 -18.63
N ARG A 214 12.19 5.18 -18.31
CA ARG A 214 10.81 5.72 -18.29
C ARG A 214 10.54 6.55 -17.04
N PHE A 215 11.36 7.55 -16.78
CA PHE A 215 11.23 8.45 -15.63
C PHE A 215 11.35 9.92 -16.02
N ARG A 216 10.65 10.79 -15.27
CA ARG A 216 10.68 12.25 -15.46
C ARG A 216 11.56 12.94 -14.41
N ARG A 217 12.07 14.13 -14.73
CA ARG A 217 12.72 15.00 -13.73
C ARG A 217 11.66 15.65 -12.85
N MET A 218 12.01 15.93 -11.58
CA MET A 218 11.17 16.78 -10.72
C MET A 218 10.97 18.14 -11.38
N THR A 219 9.78 18.70 -11.25
CA THR A 219 9.54 20.08 -11.69
C THR A 219 10.22 21.03 -10.69
N LYS A 220 10.83 22.12 -11.15
CA LYS A 220 11.61 23.07 -10.30
C LYS A 220 10.81 23.73 -9.16
N ARG A 221 9.52 23.42 -8.99
CA ARG A 221 8.61 24.12 -8.06
C ARG A 221 8.85 23.80 -6.58
N THR A 222 9.61 22.76 -6.25
CA THR A 222 9.73 22.26 -4.87
C THR A 222 11.09 22.50 -4.18
N SER A 223 11.99 23.33 -4.73
CA SER A 223 13.24 23.66 -4.02
C SER A 223 13.13 24.80 -3.00
N SER A 224 11.97 25.46 -2.85
CA SER A 224 11.88 26.66 -1.99
C SER A 224 10.58 26.87 -1.20
N GLU A 225 9.60 25.97 -1.23
CA GLU A 225 8.39 26.15 -0.43
C GLU A 225 8.10 24.89 0.39
N ALA A 226 8.25 25.03 1.71
CA ALA A 226 7.74 24.08 2.68
C ALA A 226 6.23 23.86 2.45
N PRO A 227 5.70 22.65 2.69
CA PRO A 227 4.33 22.31 2.35
C PRO A 227 3.34 23.24 3.07
N LYS A 228 2.63 24.06 2.29
CA LYS A 228 1.46 24.80 2.78
C LYS A 228 0.32 23.79 2.95
N ARG A 229 -0.08 23.61 4.21
CA ARG A 229 -1.26 22.89 4.70
C ARG A 229 -2.39 22.78 3.65
N PHE A 230 -2.79 21.53 3.35
CA PHE A 230 -4.16 21.25 2.94
C PHE A 230 -5.08 21.49 4.14
N GLN A 231 -5.52 22.74 4.33
CA GLN A 231 -6.76 23.04 5.04
C GLN A 231 -7.88 23.02 4.01
N GLY A 232 -8.75 22.01 4.05
CA GLY A 232 -9.94 21.99 3.20
C GLY A 232 -10.39 20.60 2.80
N LEU A 233 -10.85 19.81 3.78
CA LEU A 233 -11.83 18.75 3.57
C LEU A 233 -12.76 18.81 4.79
N GLU A 234 -13.68 19.78 4.74
CA GLU A 234 -14.89 19.73 5.55
C GLU A 234 -15.77 18.62 4.99
N LEU A 235 -16.09 17.64 5.84
CA LEU A 235 -17.24 16.76 5.69
C LEU A 235 -18.42 17.39 6.45
#